data_AF-A0AAX6GUL9-F1
#
_entry.id   AF-A0AAX6GUL9-F1
#
_cell.length_a   1.000
_cell.length_b   1.000
_cell.length_c   1.000
_cell.angle_alpha   90.00
_cell.angle_beta   90.00
_cell.angle_gamma   90.00
#
_symmetry.space_group_name_H-M   'P 1'
#
loop_
_entity.id
_entity.type
_entity.pdbx_description
1 polymer ?
#
loop_
_entity_poly.entity_id
_entity_poly.type
_entity_poly.pdbx_seq_one_letter_code
_entity_poly.pdbx_strand_id
1 'polypeptide(L)'
;MFILQQKDHPKFKRKGDDLFYEHSLFLTEALCGFQFVLTHLDNSQLLIKSNPGEVVKPDQFKAMNNEGMVMYQRPFMRQKIYIYFTVDFPDSLAPEQ
;
A
#
# COMPACT_ATOMS: atom_id res chain seq x y z
N MET A 1 -6.47 16.12 -32.59
CA MET A 1 -5.74 15.02 -31.93
C MET A 1 -5.85 15.24 -30.43
N PHE A 2 -6.42 14.30 -29.69
CA PHE A 2 -6.53 14.37 -28.22
C PHE A 2 -5.51 13.42 -27.62
N ILE A 3 -4.77 13.89 -26.61
CA ILE A 3 -3.79 13.10 -25.87
C ILE A 3 -4.28 13.02 -24.43
N LEU A 4 -4.43 11.80 -23.91
CA LEU A 4 -4.75 11.58 -22.52
C LEU A 4 -3.47 11.75 -21.69
N GLN A 5 -3.53 12.58 -20.64
CA GLN A 5 -2.45 12.74 -19.67
C GLN A 5 -2.94 12.34 -18.28
N GLN A 6 -2.14 11.54 -17.59
CA GLN A 6 -2.37 11.18 -16.20
C GLN A 6 -1.95 12.35 -15.31
N LYS A 7 -2.85 12.81 -14.43
CA LYS A 7 -2.50 13.76 -13.37
C LYS A 7 -1.90 13.02 -12.18
N ASP A 8 -0.98 13.67 -11.49
CA ASP A 8 -0.47 13.16 -10.22
C ASP A 8 -1.57 13.09 -9.17
N HIS A 9 -1.55 12.02 -8.39
CA HIS A 9 -2.46 11.80 -7.27
C HIS A 9 -1.67 11.79 -5.96
N PRO A 10 -2.16 12.45 -4.89
CA PRO A 10 -1.39 12.63 -3.66
C PRO A 10 -1.01 11.32 -2.95
N LYS A 11 -1.85 10.27 -3.09
CA LYS A 11 -1.69 8.99 -2.38
C LYS A 11 -1.34 7.80 -3.26
N PHE A 12 -1.59 7.89 -4.55
CA PHE A 12 -1.56 6.73 -5.44
C PHE A 12 -0.68 7.02 -6.64
N LYS A 13 0.17 6.07 -6.99
CA LYS A 13 1.01 6.15 -8.18
C LYS A 13 0.68 4.98 -9.09
N ARG A 14 0.20 5.27 -10.30
CA ARG A 14 -0.05 4.24 -11.32
C ARG A 14 1.25 3.93 -12.08
N LYS A 15 1.57 2.65 -12.24
CA LYS A 15 2.62 2.17 -13.15
C LYS A 15 2.03 1.06 -14.03
N GLY A 16 1.85 1.34 -15.32
CA GLY A 16 1.10 0.45 -16.20
C GLY A 16 -0.34 0.30 -15.69
N ASP A 17 -0.76 -0.91 -15.37
CA ASP A 17 -2.09 -1.20 -14.81
C ASP A 17 -2.07 -1.44 -13.29
N ASP A 18 -0.89 -1.45 -12.68
CA ASP A 18 -0.73 -1.59 -11.23
C ASP A 18 -0.82 -0.25 -10.51
N LEU A 19 -1.32 -0.29 -9.28
CA LEU A 19 -1.45 0.86 -8.40
C LEU A 19 -0.48 0.72 -7.22
N PHE A 20 0.23 1.80 -6.88
CA PHE A 20 1.17 1.83 -5.77
C PHE A 20 0.68 2.81 -4.71
N TYR A 21 0.77 2.40 -3.45
CA TYR A 21 0.43 3.19 -2.27
C TYR A 21 1.59 3.08 -1.28
N GLU A 22 1.99 4.20 -0.69
CA GLU A 22 3.03 4.24 0.33
C GLU A 22 2.40 4.40 1.72
N HIS A 23 2.86 3.58 2.66
CA HIS A 23 2.39 3.61 4.04
C HIS A 23 3.56 3.53 5.01
N SER A 24 3.67 4.52 5.89
CA SER A 24 4.60 4.47 7.01
C SER A 24 4.00 3.67 8.16
N LEU A 25 4.80 2.78 8.73
CA LEU A 25 4.50 2.01 9.93
C LEU A 25 5.52 2.34 11.01
N PHE A 26 5.11 2.36 12.27
CA PHE A 26 6.07 2.38 13.36
C PHE A 26 6.80 1.04 13.48
N LEU A 27 8.03 1.06 14.02
CA LEU A 27 8.78 -0.18 14.29
C LEU A 27 7.96 -1.19 15.13
N THR A 28 7.19 -0.72 16.10
CA THR A 28 6.32 -1.57 16.92
C THR A 28 5.21 -2.24 16.10
N GLU A 29 4.60 -1.53 15.16
CA GLU A 29 3.56 -2.06 14.27
C GLU A 29 4.15 -3.04 13.25
N ALA A 30 5.35 -2.77 12.76
CA ALA A 30 6.07 -3.66 11.85
C ALA A 30 6.42 -5.01 12.49
N LEU A 31 6.69 -5.03 13.81
CA LEU A 31 7.07 -6.23 14.58
C LEU A 31 5.88 -6.95 15.23
N CYS A 32 4.96 -6.20 15.83
CA CYS A 32 3.84 -6.75 16.60
C CYS A 32 2.56 -6.92 15.77
N GLY A 33 2.58 -6.40 14.54
CA GLY A 33 1.46 -6.41 13.62
C GLY A 33 0.73 -5.07 13.55
N PHE A 34 0.03 -4.88 12.43
CA PHE A 34 -0.65 -3.63 12.09
C PHE A 34 -2.04 -3.91 11.54
N GLN A 35 -2.94 -2.94 11.69
CA GLN A 35 -4.24 -2.94 11.05
C GLN A 35 -4.65 -1.50 10.72
N PHE A 36 -4.90 -1.22 9.45
CA PHE A 36 -5.40 0.08 9.02
C PHE A 36 -6.41 -0.05 7.87
N VAL A 37 -7.20 1.01 7.68
CA VAL A 37 -8.14 1.10 6.58
C VAL A 37 -7.57 2.00 5.50
N LEU A 38 -7.48 1.49 4.28
CA LEU A 38 -7.08 2.23 3.09
C LEU A 38 -8.33 2.61 2.30
N THR A 39 -8.53 3.90 2.03
CA THR A 39 -9.58 4.37 1.12
C THR A 39 -9.08 4.30 -0.31
N HIS A 40 -9.73 3.51 -1.15
CA HIS A 40 -9.40 3.33 -2.57
C HIS A 40 -9.87 4.52 -3.44
N LEU A 41 -9.51 4.52 -4.72
CA LEU A 41 -9.92 5.53 -5.70
C LEU A 41 -11.43 5.58 -5.94
N ASP A 42 -12.14 4.48 -5.74
CA ASP A 42 -13.61 4.41 -5.83
C ASP A 42 -14.32 4.70 -4.50
N ASN A 43 -13.58 5.17 -3.48
CA ASN A 43 -14.02 5.39 -2.11
C ASN A 43 -14.41 4.11 -1.34
N SER A 44 -14.13 2.92 -1.88
CA SER A 44 -14.23 1.69 -1.09
C SER A 44 -13.16 1.66 0.01
N GLN A 45 -13.45 0.94 1.09
CA GLN A 45 -12.56 0.79 2.24
C GLN A 45 -11.94 -0.60 2.22
N LEU A 46 -10.62 -0.66 2.15
CA LEU A 46 -9.83 -1.88 2.19
C LEU A 46 -9.20 -2.03 3.56
N LEU A 47 -9.54 -3.11 4.28
CA LEU A 47 -8.94 -3.43 5.56
C LEU A 47 -7.60 -4.16 5.36
N ILE A 48 -6.50 -3.50 5.67
CA ILE A 48 -5.16 -4.06 5.56
C ILE A 48 -4.72 -4.51 6.95
N LYS A 49 -4.31 -5.77 7.07
CA LYS A 49 -3.80 -6.33 8.32
C LYS A 49 -2.59 -7.22 8.10
N SER A 50 -1.70 -7.29 9.08
CA SER A 50 -0.66 -8.33 9.14
C SER A 50 -1.26 -9.67 9.55
N ASN A 51 -0.66 -10.76 9.07
CA ASN A 51 -0.94 -12.08 9.61
C ASN A 51 -0.25 -12.27 10.97
N PRO A 52 -0.77 -13.12 11.87
CA PRO A 52 -0.08 -13.44 13.12
C PRO A 52 1.34 -13.97 12.85
N GLY A 53 2.34 -13.33 13.45
CA GLY A 53 3.75 -13.67 13.27
C GLY A 53 4.41 -13.13 11.99
N GLU A 54 3.69 -12.36 11.17
CA GLU A 54 4.26 -11.68 10.01
C GLU A 54 5.01 -10.41 10.45
N VAL A 55 6.31 -10.37 10.17
CA VAL A 55 7.13 -9.17 10.37
C VAL A 55 7.27 -8.42 9.05
N VAL A 56 6.99 -7.12 9.06
CA VAL A 56 7.23 -6.24 7.91
C VAL A 56 8.64 -5.70 7.97
N LYS A 57 9.40 -5.90 6.89
CA LYS A 57 10.74 -5.31 6.74
C LYS A 57 10.62 -3.90 6.13
N PRO A 58 11.58 -3.01 6.42
CA PRO A 58 11.72 -1.77 5.67
C PRO A 58 11.81 -2.06 4.16
N ASP A 59 11.21 -1.19 3.36
CA ASP A 59 11.18 -1.26 1.90
C ASP A 59 10.46 -2.49 1.32
N GLN A 60 9.65 -3.16 2.15
CA GLN A 60 8.87 -4.32 1.71
C GLN A 60 7.59 -3.89 1.01
N PHE A 61 7.23 -4.66 -0.03
CA PHE A 61 5.95 -4.53 -0.71
C PHE A 61 4.97 -5.62 -0.26
N LYS A 62 3.73 -5.22 0.02
CA LYS A 62 2.59 -6.14 0.14
C LYS A 62 1.68 -5.96 -1.06
N ALA A 63 1.48 -7.04 -1.80
CA ALA A 63 0.59 -7.04 -2.96
C ALA A 63 -0.80 -7.54 -2.56
N MET A 64 -1.84 -6.86 -3.04
CA MET A 64 -3.22 -7.34 -2.96
C MET A 64 -3.78 -7.47 -4.37
N ASN A 65 -4.32 -8.64 -4.66
CA ASN A 65 -4.88 -8.95 -5.97
C ASN A 65 -6.25 -8.28 -6.14
N ASN A 66 -6.60 -7.94 -7.37
CA ASN A 66 -7.89 -7.39 -7.78
C ASN A 66 -8.24 -5.99 -7.23
N GLU A 67 -7.28 -5.28 -6.65
CA GLU A 67 -7.45 -3.92 -6.11
C GLU A 67 -6.68 -2.86 -6.91
N GLY A 68 -6.10 -3.23 -8.06
CA GLY A 68 -5.41 -2.32 -8.98
C GLY A 68 -6.37 -1.64 -9.98
N MET A 69 -5.81 -1.16 -11.10
CA MET A 69 -6.62 -0.57 -12.17
C MET A 69 -7.32 -1.65 -13.00
N VAL A 70 -8.45 -1.29 -13.61
CA VAL A 70 -9.11 -2.14 -14.61
C VAL A 70 -8.23 -2.28 -15.85
N MET A 71 -8.09 -3.51 -16.33
CA MET A 71 -7.29 -3.80 -17.50
C MET A 71 -8.01 -3.33 -18.77
N TYR A 72 -7.27 -2.71 -19.69
CA TYR A 72 -7.83 -2.27 -20.97
C TYR A 72 -8.44 -3.47 -21.72
N GLN A 73 -9.66 -3.29 -22.26
CA GLN A 73 -10.46 -4.34 -22.91
C GLN A 73 -10.93 -5.50 -22.01
N ARG A 74 -10.65 -5.49 -20.70
CA ARG A 74 -11.13 -6.49 -19.74
C ARG A 74 -11.69 -5.81 -18.48
N PRO A 75 -12.89 -5.22 -18.53
CA PRO A 75 -13.43 -4.37 -17.46
C PRO A 75 -13.68 -5.11 -16.14
N PHE A 76 -13.85 -6.44 -16.18
CA PHE A 76 -14.06 -7.27 -15.00
C PHE A 76 -12.74 -7.74 -14.35
N MET A 77 -11.59 -7.43 -14.95
CA MET A 77 -10.28 -7.81 -14.45
C MET A 77 -9.57 -6.57 -13.89
N ARG A 78 -9.26 -6.62 -12.59
CA ARG A 78 -8.44 -5.62 -11.91
C ARG A 78 -7.05 -6.20 -11.67
N GLN A 79 -6.03 -5.36 -11.83
CA GLN A 79 -4.65 -5.74 -11.49
C GLN A 79 -4.40 -5.66 -9.98
N LYS A 80 -3.14 -5.57 -9.56
CA LYS A 80 -2.77 -5.55 -8.15
C LYS A 80 -2.59 -4.12 -7.67
N ILE A 81 -2.83 -3.94 -6.38
CA ILE A 81 -2.28 -2.80 -5.63
C ILE A 81 -1.07 -3.28 -4.84
N TYR A 82 -0.03 -2.46 -4.83
CA TYR A 82 1.20 -2.67 -4.08
C TYR A 82 1.28 -1.62 -2.99
N ILE A 83 1.29 -2.07 -1.73
CA ILE A 83 1.55 -1.23 -0.58
C ILE A 83 3.05 -1.31 -0.28
N TYR A 84 3.74 -0.19 -0.40
CA TYR A 84 5.13 -0.03 0.02
C TYR A 84 5.16 0.42 1.48
N PHE A 85 5.89 -0.32 2.31
CA PHE A 85 6.02 -0.02 3.72
C PHE A 85 7.35 0.67 4.02
N THR A 86 7.26 1.87 4.58
CA THR A 86 8.36 2.59 5.19
C THR A 86 8.28 2.36 6.70
N VAL A 87 9.38 1.96 7.35
CA VAL A 87 9.38 1.70 8.79
C VAL A 87 10.06 2.86 9.52
N ASP A 88 9.30 3.54 10.36
CA ASP A 88 9.77 4.65 11.18
C ASP A 88 10.39 4.10 12.47
N PHE A 89 11.71 4.25 12.59
CA PHE A 89 12.47 3.89 13.77
C PHE A 89 12.46 5.02 14.80
N PRO A 90 12.38 4.71 16.11
CA PRO A 90 12.57 5.71 17.15
C PRO A 90 14.03 6.20 17.15
N ASP A 91 14.23 7.49 17.46
CA ASP A 91 15.56 8.11 17.52
C ASP A 91 16.43 7.51 18.64
N SER A 92 15.81 7.03 19.72
CA SER A 92 16.49 6.39 20.85
C SER A 92 15.55 5.44 21.58
N LEU A 93 16.11 4.38 22.17
CA LEU A 93 15.44 3.52 23.14
C LEU A 93 16.01 3.79 24.53
N ALA A 94 15.17 3.79 25.55
CA ALA A 94 15.64 3.88 26.93
C ALA A 94 16.46 2.61 27.27
N PRO A 95 17.54 2.71 28.07
CA PRO A 95 18.40 1.56 28.39
C PRO A 95 17.71 0.38 29.09
N GLU A 96 16.50 0.59 29.62
CA GLU A 96 15.72 -0.40 30.37
C GLU A 96 14.68 -1.15 29.50
N GLN A 97 14.67 -0.95 28.18
CA GLN A 97 13.76 -1.64 27.25
C GLN A 97 14.27 -3.02 26.80
#